data_AF-Q8LKY7-F1
#
_entry.id   AF-Q8LKY7-F1
#
_cell.length_a   1.000
_cell.length_b   1.000
_cell.length_c   1.000
_cell.angle_alpha   90.00
_cell.angle_beta   90.00
_cell.angle_gamma   90.00
#
_symmetry.space_group_name_H-M   'P 1'
#
loop_
_entity.id
_entity.type
_entity.pdbx_description
1 polymer ?
#
loop_
_entity_poly.entity_id
_entity_poly.type
_entity_poly.pdbx_seq_one_letter_code
_entity_poly.pdbx_strand_id
1 'polypeptide(L)'
;PPWLCMKKKYIQMSMLIQWPKQPGTDINLYLDLLKEELATLWEARANTYNAVTQGYFTMRAALVTTVQDYPGCGYISGQVIQGFFACVRC
;
A
#
# COMPACT_ATOMS: atom_id res chain seq x y z
N PRO A 1 6.85 -22.56 -4.36
CA PRO A 1 5.49 -22.16 -3.95
C PRO A 1 5.48 -20.77 -3.29
N PRO A 2 4.41 -19.95 -3.46
CA PRO A 2 4.41 -18.54 -3.03
C PRO A 2 4.74 -18.34 -1.53
N TRP A 3 4.35 -19.31 -0.69
CA TRP A 3 4.59 -19.30 0.77
C TRP A 3 6.06 -19.47 1.18
N LEU A 4 6.94 -19.92 0.28
CA LEU A 4 8.39 -20.01 0.55
C LEU A 4 9.11 -18.69 0.29
N CYS A 5 8.61 -17.87 -0.65
CA CYS A 5 9.24 -16.62 -1.06
C CYS A 5 8.69 -15.40 -0.29
N MET A 6 7.44 -15.46 0.15
CA MET A 6 6.80 -14.41 0.94
C MET A 6 7.02 -14.65 2.44
N LYS A 7 8.21 -14.34 2.97
CA LYS A 7 8.35 -14.22 4.44
C LYS A 7 7.46 -13.07 4.89
N LYS A 8 6.68 -13.27 5.95
CA LYS A 8 5.71 -12.27 6.50
C LYS A 8 6.27 -10.84 6.60
N LYS A 9 7.57 -10.71 6.88
CA LYS A 9 8.30 -9.43 6.98
C LYS A 9 8.58 -8.70 5.65
N TYR A 10 8.44 -9.37 4.51
CA TYR A 10 8.70 -8.83 3.16
C TYR A 10 7.41 -8.73 2.31
N ILE A 11 6.25 -9.05 2.88
CA ILE A 11 4.93 -8.90 2.21
C ILE A 11 4.44 -7.45 2.29
N GLN A 12 5.02 -6.66 3.21
CA GLN A 12 4.55 -5.32 3.50
C GLN A 12 5.43 -4.30 2.79
N MET A 13 4.90 -3.68 1.73
CA MET A 13 5.40 -2.37 1.29
C MET A 13 5.09 -1.39 2.43
N SER A 14 6.11 -1.02 3.20
CA SER A 14 5.98 0.01 4.24
C SER A 14 6.06 1.37 3.56
N MET A 15 4.90 2.03 3.40
CA MET A 15 4.85 3.42 3.00
C MET A 15 5.15 4.29 4.22
N LEU A 16 6.34 4.89 4.28
CA LEU A 16 6.74 5.82 5.33
C LEU A 16 6.25 7.21 4.96
N ILE A 17 5.10 7.60 5.50
CA ILE A 17 4.64 8.98 5.42
C ILE A 17 5.45 9.82 6.41
N GLN A 18 6.23 10.79 5.93
CA GLN A 18 7.09 11.62 6.77
C GLN A 18 6.26 12.57 7.65
N TRP A 19 6.44 12.50 8.97
CA TRP A 19 5.70 13.31 9.95
C TRP A 19 6.55 14.50 10.45
N PRO A 20 6.25 15.73 10.01
CA PRO A 20 5.82 16.75 10.98
C PRO A 20 4.69 17.70 10.50
N LYS A 21 4.35 17.67 9.21
CA LYS A 21 3.17 18.36 8.64
C LYS A 21 2.13 17.30 8.35
N GLN A 22 0.92 17.46 8.89
CA GLN A 22 -0.18 16.52 8.69
C GLN A 22 -0.44 16.36 7.17
N PRO A 23 -0.08 15.21 6.56
CA PRO A 23 -0.22 14.97 5.13
C PRO A 23 -1.62 14.47 4.77
N GLY A 24 -2.58 14.67 5.68
CA GLY A 24 -3.95 14.20 5.55
C GLY A 24 -4.63 14.65 4.27
N THR A 25 -4.23 15.80 3.74
CA THR A 25 -4.75 16.32 2.47
C THR A 25 -4.19 15.59 1.26
N ASP A 26 -2.91 15.21 1.30
CA ASP A 26 -2.18 14.73 0.11
C ASP A 26 -2.18 13.20 -0.01
N ILE A 27 -2.71 12.47 0.97
CA ILE A 27 -2.82 11.00 0.93
C ILE A 27 -3.58 10.49 -0.31
N ASN A 28 -4.56 11.26 -0.81
CA ASN A 28 -5.28 10.93 -2.03
C ASN A 28 -4.36 10.91 -3.25
N LEU A 29 -3.45 11.88 -3.37
CA LEU A 29 -2.46 11.93 -4.44
C LEU A 29 -1.55 10.70 -4.41
N TYR A 30 -1.16 10.26 -3.21
CA TYR A 30 -0.36 9.06 -3.06
C TYR A 30 -1.13 7.78 -3.42
N LEU A 31 -2.41 7.68 -3.05
CA LEU A 31 -3.25 6.53 -3.42
C LEU A 31 -3.45 6.44 -4.94
N ASP A 32 -3.60 7.58 -5.61
CA ASP A 32 -3.66 7.64 -7.07
C ASP A 32 -2.36 7.18 -7.71
N LEU A 33 -1.20 7.66 -7.24
CA LEU A 33 0.12 7.19 -7.70
C LEU A 33 0.28 5.68 -7.47
N LEU A 34 -0.08 5.19 -6.28
CA LEU A 34 0.00 3.75 -5.96
C LEU A 34 -0.90 2.92 -6.90
N LYS A 35 -2.08 3.42 -7.22
CA LYS A 35 -3.00 2.78 -8.17
C LYS A 35 -2.38 2.70 -9.57
N GLU A 36 -1.76 3.78 -10.05
CA GLU A 36 -1.08 3.80 -11.34
C GLU A 36 0.11 2.83 -11.40
N GLU A 37 0.92 2.76 -10.33
CA GLU A 37 2.03 1.81 -10.24
C GLU A 37 1.53 0.36 -10.24
N LEU A 38 0.49 0.05 -9.46
CA LEU A 38 -0.10 -1.29 -9.40
C LEU A 38 -0.74 -1.69 -10.73
N ALA A 39 -1.44 -0.77 -11.40
CA ALA A 39 -1.99 -1.00 -12.73
C ALA A 39 -0.88 -1.32 -13.74
N THR A 40 0.20 -0.52 -13.72
CA THR A 40 1.38 -0.75 -14.56
C THR A 40 1.99 -2.13 -14.31
N LEU A 41 2.20 -2.51 -13.04
CA LEU A 41 2.75 -3.82 -12.67
C LEU A 41 1.82 -4.97 -13.09
N TRP A 42 0.51 -4.75 -13.07
CA TRP A 42 -0.48 -5.75 -13.46
C TRP A 42 -0.58 -5.92 -14.98
N GLU A 43 -0.56 -4.84 -15.74
CA GLU A 43 -0.72 -4.84 -17.20
C GLU A 43 0.60 -5.10 -17.93
N ALA A 44 1.62 -4.28 -17.65
CA ALA A 44 2.90 -4.31 -18.34
C ALA A 44 3.79 -5.49 -17.92
N ARG A 45 3.37 -6.27 -16.90
CA ARG A 45 4.00 -7.55 -16.50
C ARG A 45 5.51 -7.38 -16.30
N ALA A 46 5.90 -6.81 -15.16
CA ALA A 46 7.30 -6.53 -14.87
C ALA A 46 8.15 -7.83 -14.85
N ASN A 47 9.25 -7.84 -15.60
CA ASN A 47 10.18 -8.96 -15.63
C ASN A 47 11.14 -8.83 -14.44
N THR A 48 10.96 -9.65 -13.41
CA THR A 48 11.72 -9.54 -12.16
C THR A 48 12.70 -10.70 -12.04
N TYR A 49 13.94 -10.38 -11.65
CA TYR A 49 14.96 -11.38 -11.41
C TYR A 49 14.74 -12.07 -10.06
N ASN A 50 14.64 -13.40 -10.07
CA ASN A 50 14.60 -14.22 -8.86
C ASN A 50 16.00 -14.75 -8.57
N ALA A 51 16.61 -14.26 -7.49
CA ALA A 51 17.95 -14.65 -7.07
C ALA A 51 18.06 -16.14 -6.65
N VAL A 52 16.96 -16.76 -6.21
CA VAL A 52 16.94 -18.17 -5.77
C VAL A 52 17.00 -19.11 -6.97
N THR A 53 16.20 -18.83 -8.01
CA THR A 53 16.18 -19.64 -9.24
C THR A 53 17.15 -19.15 -10.30
N GLN A 54 17.88 -18.05 -10.01
CA GLN A 54 18.80 -17.37 -10.93
C GLN A 54 18.17 -17.12 -12.31
N GLY A 55 16.92 -16.68 -12.34
CA GLY A 55 16.14 -16.54 -13.56
C GLY A 55 15.09 -15.45 -13.46
N TYR A 56 14.56 -15.03 -14.61
CA TYR A 56 13.51 -14.03 -14.69
C TYR A 56 12.13 -14.68 -14.61
N PHE A 57 11.22 -14.03 -13.91
CA PHE A 57 9.80 -14.37 -13.92
C PHE A 57 8.97 -13.11 -14.08
N THR A 58 7.77 -13.29 -14.63
CA THR A 58 6.81 -12.21 -14.72
C THR A 58 6.15 -11.97 -13.36
N MET A 59 6.40 -10.81 -12.78
CA MET A 59 5.75 -10.37 -11.54
C MET A 59 4.40 -9.69 -11.87
N ARG A 60 3.43 -9.95 -11.01
CA ARG A 60 2.18 -9.19 -10.87
C ARG A 60 2.04 -8.81 -9.40
N ALA A 61 1.64 -7.57 -9.13
CA ALA A 61 1.40 -7.07 -7.79
C ALA A 61 -0.06 -6.62 -7.65
N ALA A 62 -0.64 -6.83 -6.47
CA ALA A 62 -1.98 -6.37 -6.13
C ALA A 62 -2.03 -5.99 -4.65
N LEU A 63 -2.78 -4.94 -4.33
CA LEU A 63 -3.07 -4.53 -2.96
C LEU A 63 -4.33 -5.25 -2.46
N VAL A 64 -4.19 -6.07 -1.42
CA VAL A 64 -5.32 -6.82 -0.83
C VAL A 64 -5.86 -6.16 0.42
N THR A 65 -4.97 -5.62 1.26
CA THR A 65 -5.32 -4.97 2.51
C THR A 65 -4.26 -3.94 2.89
N THR A 66 -4.65 -2.93 3.65
CA THR A 66 -3.78 -1.92 4.24
C THR A 66 -3.85 -2.02 5.76
N VAL A 67 -2.70 -1.92 6.44
CA VAL A 67 -2.64 -1.78 7.89
C VAL A 67 -2.32 -0.32 8.18
N GLN A 68 -3.21 0.34 8.91
CA GLN A 68 -3.13 1.76 9.18
C GLN A 68 -3.32 2.01 10.67
N ASP A 69 -2.74 3.10 11.15
CA ASP A 69 -3.04 3.62 12.46
C ASP A 69 -4.40 4.35 12.45
N TYR A 70 -4.85 4.78 13.62
CA TYR A 70 -6.17 5.41 13.76
C TYR A 70 -6.33 6.67 12.89
N PRO A 71 -5.36 7.61 12.83
CA PRO A 71 -5.42 8.73 11.91
C PRO A 71 -5.47 8.32 10.43
N GLY A 72 -4.65 7.34 10.02
CA GLY A 72 -4.64 6.85 8.63
C GLY A 72 -5.99 6.29 8.20
N CYS A 73 -6.66 5.56 9.09
CA CYS A 73 -7.96 4.96 8.82
C CYS A 73 -9.01 6.00 8.38
N GLY A 74 -9.08 7.15 9.06
CA GLY A 74 -10.05 8.19 8.71
C GLY A 74 -9.82 8.78 7.32
N TYR A 75 -8.57 8.96 6.93
CA TYR A 75 -8.23 9.43 5.59
C TYR A 75 -8.60 8.44 4.49
N ILE A 76 -8.42 7.15 4.74
CA ILE A 76 -8.63 6.12 3.71
C ILE A 76 -10.08 5.64 3.65
N SER A 77 -10.79 5.65 4.77
CA SER A 77 -12.23 5.33 4.84
C SER A 77 -13.15 6.52 4.56
N GLY A 78 -12.61 7.74 4.49
CA GLY A 78 -13.41 8.96 4.43
C GLY A 78 -14.20 9.24 5.72
N GLN A 79 -13.87 8.57 6.82
CA GLN A 79 -14.50 8.81 8.11
C GLN A 79 -14.03 10.13 8.73
N VAL A 80 -14.97 10.81 9.38
CA VAL A 80 -14.66 11.96 10.22
C VAL A 80 -14.02 11.45 11.51
N ILE A 81 -12.68 11.53 11.59
CA ILE A 81 -11.89 11.10 12.74
C ILE A 81 -11.40 12.26 13.62
N GLN A 82 -11.68 13.51 13.21
CA GLN A 82 -11.27 14.74 13.90
C GLN A 82 -12.44 15.73 13.96
N GLY A 83 -12.45 16.60 14.98
CA GLY A 83 -13.49 17.61 15.20
C GLY A 83 -14.66 17.11 16.06
N PHE A 84 -15.67 17.96 16.23
CA PHE A 84 -16.79 17.73 17.15
C PHE A 84 -17.62 16.48 16.82
N PHE A 85 -17.66 16.08 15.54
CA PHE A 85 -18.39 14.91 15.05
C PHE A 85 -17.48 13.70 14.76
N ALA A 86 -16.31 13.63 15.38
CA ALA A 86 -15.42 12.49 15.21
C ALA A 86 -16.07 11.18 15.67
N CYS A 87 -16.07 10.15 14.84
CA CYS A 87 -16.69 8.86 15.11
C CYS A 87 -15.75 7.72 14.70
N VAL A 88 -15.37 6.90 15.69
CA VAL A 88 -14.43 5.76 15.55
C VAL A 88 -15.08 4.58 14.82
N ARG A 89 -16.40 4.42 14.98
CA ARG A 89 -17.15 3.27 14.50
C ARG A 89 -18.58 3.69 14.24
N CYS A 90 -18.78 4.19 13.03
CA CYS A 90 -20.06 4.31 12.35
C CYS A 90 -20.05 3.25 11.23
#